data_AF-A0A1B6J836-F1
#
_entry.id   AF-A0A1B6J836-F1
#
_cell.length_a   1.000
_cell.length_b   1.000
_cell.length_c   1.000
_cell.angle_alpha   90.00
_cell.angle_beta   90.00
_cell.angle_gamma   90.00
#
_symmetry.space_group_name_H-M   'P 1'
#
loop_
_entity.id
_entity.type
_entity.pdbx_description
1 polymer ?
#
loop_
_entity_poly.entity_id
_entity_poly.type
_entity_poly.pdbx_seq_one_letter_code
_entity_poly.pdbx_strand_id
1 'polypeptide(L)'
;STPHSMEEGLRAGLRQLSPPLQVAVVRLPSVILRCDNHKQAGQLFNEPLPIRLPPAMWNTEKDNFPWTLTVSDLHCYTLHGSNRLPLLKPVSFNCTMGTAPKMSDRQVLSSLALCVHLDTTPVSIKISGDQVSLIVNLLVAQLRVLNVLIPTADATSNADSSSLKLLSSDESSNFSQSTDIARSGGPVKVKLTGWLQWTLARTTLSMYNRPSRTSPNELKLTLDVEDVILSLDAERVYHKVKFKVATASVCHYIRTSAKEEWKKGEFQGLVMRGYDPDGFTM
;
A
#
# COMPACT_ATOMS: atom_id res chain seq x y z
N SER A 1 -3.86 -28.16 -29.56
CA SER A 1 -3.59 -26.71 -29.54
C SER A 1 -3.54 -26.29 -28.09
N THR A 2 -2.36 -25.99 -27.55
CA THR A 2 -2.23 -25.48 -26.18
C THR A 2 -2.85 -24.09 -26.14
N PRO A 3 -3.76 -23.78 -25.19
CA PRO A 3 -4.37 -22.46 -25.12
C PRO A 3 -3.29 -21.41 -24.92
N HIS A 4 -3.23 -20.42 -25.82
CA HIS A 4 -2.36 -19.27 -25.65
C HIS A 4 -2.70 -18.57 -24.34
N SER A 5 -1.67 -18.17 -23.58
CA SER A 5 -1.89 -17.34 -22.40
C SER A 5 -2.62 -16.07 -22.83
N MET A 6 -3.58 -15.61 -22.02
CA MET A 6 -4.31 -14.35 -22.25
C MET A 6 -3.35 -13.18 -22.53
N GLU A 7 -2.15 -13.21 -21.93
CA GLU A 7 -1.09 -12.24 -22.16
C GLU A 7 -0.51 -12.28 -23.58
N GLU A 8 -0.37 -13.47 -24.17
CA GLU A 8 0.12 -13.64 -25.55
C GLU A 8 -0.90 -13.13 -26.56
N GLY A 9 -2.19 -13.41 -26.33
CA GLY A 9 -3.29 -12.87 -27.13
C GLY A 9 -3.36 -11.35 -27.09
N LEU A 10 -3.24 -10.76 -25.88
CA LEU A 10 -3.18 -9.30 -25.71
C LEU A 10 -2.00 -8.71 -26.49
N ARG A 11 -0.80 -9.30 -26.38
CA ARG A 11 0.38 -8.82 -27.11
C ARG A 11 0.22 -8.94 -28.62
N ALA A 12 -0.36 -10.02 -29.11
CA ALA A 12 -0.61 -10.22 -30.53
C ALA A 12 -1.59 -9.18 -31.08
N GLY A 13 -2.68 -8.90 -30.36
CA GLY A 13 -3.66 -7.88 -30.74
C GLY A 13 -3.06 -6.46 -30.73
N LEU A 14 -2.27 -6.12 -29.71
CA LEU A 14 -1.62 -4.80 -29.61
C LEU A 14 -0.63 -4.53 -30.76
N ARG A 15 -0.02 -5.57 -31.34
CA ARG A 15 0.90 -5.42 -32.49
C ARG A 15 0.19 -5.04 -33.79
N GLN A 16 -1.10 -5.34 -33.92
CA GLN A 16 -1.86 -5.10 -35.14
C GLN A 16 -2.49 -3.71 -35.20
N LEU A 17 -2.49 -2.98 -34.08
CA LEU A 17 -3.09 -1.65 -33.98
C LEU A 17 -2.12 -0.55 -34.43
N SER A 18 -2.63 0.38 -35.24
CA SER A 18 -1.96 1.63 -35.62
C SER A 18 -2.93 2.79 -35.35
N PRO A 19 -2.61 3.72 -34.42
CA PRO A 19 -1.36 3.85 -33.66
C PRO A 19 -1.19 2.79 -32.55
N PRO A 20 0.06 2.55 -32.08
CA PRO A 20 0.33 1.57 -31.04
C PRO A 20 -0.32 1.97 -29.71
N LEU A 21 -1.22 1.12 -29.20
CA LEU A 21 -1.91 1.35 -27.94
C LEU A 21 -0.94 1.20 -26.75
N GLN A 22 -1.09 2.06 -25.76
CA GLN A 22 -0.39 1.97 -24.48
C GLN A 22 -1.34 1.38 -23.44
N VAL A 23 -0.90 0.34 -22.73
CA VAL A 23 -1.75 -0.40 -21.79
C VAL A 23 -1.02 -0.58 -20.47
N ALA A 24 -1.69 -0.26 -19.36
CA ALA A 24 -1.24 -0.65 -18.02
C ALA A 24 -1.86 -2.01 -17.68
N VAL A 25 -1.02 -2.97 -17.34
CA VAL A 25 -1.45 -4.32 -16.94
C VAL A 25 -1.14 -4.50 -15.46
N VAL A 26 -2.18 -4.82 -14.69
CA VAL A 26 -2.07 -5.14 -13.27
C VAL A 26 -2.41 -6.60 -13.09
N ARG A 27 -1.47 -7.40 -12.58
CA ARG A 27 -1.75 -8.76 -12.17
C ARG A 27 -2.30 -8.71 -10.75
N LEU A 28 -3.53 -9.18 -10.60
CA LEU A 28 -4.17 -9.28 -9.29
C LEU A 28 -3.47 -10.37 -8.47
N PRO A 29 -3.27 -10.13 -7.16
CA PRO A 29 -2.59 -11.08 -6.32
C PRO A 29 -3.48 -12.26 -5.96
N SER A 30 -2.85 -13.37 -5.55
CA SER A 30 -3.54 -14.41 -4.80
C SER A 30 -3.68 -13.98 -3.35
N VAL A 31 -4.90 -14.03 -2.82
CA VAL A 31 -5.22 -13.63 -1.44
C VAL A 31 -5.71 -14.84 -0.67
N ILE A 32 -5.05 -15.14 0.45
CA ILE A 32 -5.40 -16.25 1.32
C ILE A 32 -5.58 -15.69 2.73
N LEU A 33 -6.77 -15.89 3.29
CA LEU A 33 -7.07 -15.60 4.69
C LEU A 33 -7.13 -16.92 5.46
N ARG A 34 -6.39 -17.01 6.57
CA ARG A 34 -6.37 -18.15 7.48
C ARG A 34 -6.75 -17.68 8.88
N CYS A 35 -7.50 -18.51 9.58
CA CYS A 35 -7.85 -18.35 10.99
C CYS A 35 -7.22 -19.53 11.73
N ASP A 36 -6.41 -19.26 12.75
CA ASP A 36 -5.72 -20.32 13.49
C ASP A 36 -6.25 -20.39 14.94
N ASN A 37 -7.10 -21.38 15.20
CA ASN A 37 -7.88 -21.47 16.45
C ASN A 37 -7.15 -22.35 17.46
N HIS A 38 -6.39 -21.75 18.39
CA HIS A 38 -5.58 -22.52 19.34
C HIS A 38 -6.18 -22.69 20.73
N LYS A 39 -7.18 -21.89 21.15
CA LYS A 39 -7.69 -21.93 22.53
C LYS A 39 -9.20 -21.73 22.62
N GLN A 40 -9.85 -22.46 23.53
CA GLN A 40 -11.16 -22.08 24.04
C GLN A 40 -10.99 -20.80 24.86
N ALA A 41 -11.40 -19.66 24.32
CA ALA A 41 -11.50 -18.41 25.06
C ALA A 41 -12.95 -18.20 25.49
N GLY A 42 -13.15 -17.65 26.69
CA GLY A 42 -14.47 -17.22 27.15
C GLY A 42 -15.08 -16.20 26.19
N GLN A 43 -16.41 -16.14 26.16
CA GLN A 43 -17.23 -15.32 25.26
C GLN A 43 -16.81 -13.82 25.27
N LEU A 44 -15.87 -13.43 24.40
CA LEU A 44 -15.49 -12.02 24.21
C LEU A 44 -16.51 -11.27 23.35
N PHE A 45 -17.21 -11.99 22.47
CA PHE A 45 -18.20 -11.44 21.56
C PHE A 45 -19.48 -12.29 21.65
N ASN A 46 -20.54 -11.73 22.26
CA ASN A 46 -21.87 -12.33 22.29
C ASN A 46 -22.79 -11.83 21.17
N GLU A 47 -22.38 -10.78 20.45
CA GLU A 47 -23.12 -10.20 19.34
C GLU A 47 -22.58 -10.74 18.00
N PRO A 48 -23.46 -11.13 17.06
CA PRO A 48 -23.03 -11.52 15.72
C PRO A 48 -22.42 -10.32 14.98
N LEU A 49 -21.37 -10.58 14.20
CA LEU A 49 -20.79 -9.55 13.32
C LEU A 49 -21.84 -9.05 12.31
N PRO A 50 -21.74 -7.79 11.85
CA PRO A 50 -22.58 -7.25 10.78
C PRO A 50 -22.40 -7.97 9.44
N ILE A 51 -21.41 -8.87 9.36
CA ILE A 51 -21.14 -9.76 8.24
C ILE A 51 -21.27 -11.21 8.68
N ARG A 52 -21.93 -12.05 7.87
CA ARG A 52 -22.04 -13.50 8.12
C ARG A 52 -20.76 -14.19 7.67
N LEU A 53 -19.97 -14.65 8.63
CA LEU A 53 -18.79 -15.48 8.38
C LEU A 53 -19.11 -16.96 8.64
N PRO A 54 -18.45 -17.90 7.94
CA PRO A 54 -18.59 -19.33 8.23
C PRO A 54 -18.23 -19.64 9.69
N PRO A 55 -18.93 -20.59 10.35
CA PRO A 55 -18.64 -20.98 11.75
C PRO A 55 -17.21 -21.48 11.98
N ALA A 56 -16.52 -21.90 10.92
CA ALA A 56 -15.11 -22.29 10.96
C ALA A 56 -14.15 -21.08 11.12
N MET A 57 -14.56 -19.88 10.69
CA MET A 57 -13.79 -18.63 10.81
C MET A 57 -14.26 -17.73 11.95
N TRP A 58 -15.54 -17.80 12.31
CA TRP A 58 -16.10 -17.02 13.41
C TRP A 58 -17.06 -17.86 14.24
N ASN A 59 -16.71 -18.06 15.51
CA ASN A 59 -17.54 -18.70 16.51
C ASN A 59 -17.49 -17.88 17.81
N THR A 60 -18.63 -17.69 18.46
CA THR A 60 -18.76 -16.99 19.75
C THR A 60 -18.20 -17.80 20.93
N GLU A 61 -17.96 -19.10 20.74
CA GLU A 61 -17.48 -20.04 21.76
C GLU A 61 -15.96 -20.23 21.77
N LYS A 62 -15.24 -19.64 20.81
CA LYS A 62 -13.78 -19.82 20.64
C LYS A 62 -13.10 -18.48 20.39
N ASP A 63 -11.79 -18.46 20.60
CA ASP A 63 -10.99 -17.37 20.04
C ASP A 63 -10.96 -17.52 18.52
N ASN A 64 -11.26 -16.43 17.82
CA ASN A 64 -11.24 -16.37 16.37
C ASN A 64 -9.92 -15.79 15.87
N PHE A 65 -9.01 -15.41 16.76
CA PHE A 65 -7.70 -14.87 16.42
C PHE A 65 -6.59 -15.84 16.85
N PRO A 66 -5.42 -15.80 16.19
CA PRO A 66 -5.00 -14.86 15.16
C PRO A 66 -5.52 -15.18 13.75
N TRP A 67 -5.66 -14.14 12.92
CA TRP A 67 -5.86 -14.23 11.48
C TRP A 67 -4.54 -13.97 10.77
N THR A 68 -4.29 -14.71 9.70
CA THR A 68 -3.17 -14.49 8.80
C THR A 68 -3.69 -14.24 7.39
N LEU A 69 -3.45 -13.05 6.87
CA LEU A 69 -3.72 -12.64 5.50
C LEU A 69 -2.41 -12.69 4.71
N THR A 70 -2.34 -13.58 3.73
CA THR A 70 -1.22 -13.66 2.78
C THR A 70 -1.67 -13.14 1.44
N VAL A 71 -0.93 -12.16 0.90
CA VAL A 71 -1.14 -11.62 -0.45
C VAL A 71 0.12 -11.89 -1.26
N SER A 72 -0.03 -12.57 -2.39
CA SER A 72 1.09 -13.10 -3.17
C SER A 72 1.06 -12.68 -4.63
N ASP A 73 2.23 -12.43 -5.20
CA ASP A 73 2.45 -12.18 -6.64
C ASP A 73 1.70 -10.95 -7.19
N LEU A 74 1.61 -9.87 -6.41
CA LEU A 74 1.16 -8.58 -6.92
C LEU A 74 2.27 -7.98 -7.80
N HIS A 75 1.96 -7.70 -9.06
CA HIS A 75 2.87 -6.96 -9.93
C HIS A 75 2.14 -6.21 -11.04
N CYS A 76 2.80 -5.19 -11.59
CA CYS A 76 2.25 -4.45 -12.71
C CYS A 76 3.35 -4.07 -13.72
N TYR A 77 2.94 -3.93 -14.97
CA TYR A 77 3.80 -3.53 -16.06
C TYR A 77 3.01 -2.73 -17.08
N THR A 78 3.70 -1.98 -17.91
CA THR A 78 3.08 -1.28 -19.03
C THR A 78 3.54 -1.91 -20.35
N LEU A 79 2.65 -1.85 -21.33
CA LEU A 79 2.91 -2.23 -22.71
C LEU A 79 2.85 -0.98 -23.57
N HIS A 80 3.93 -0.72 -24.30
CA HIS A 80 4.03 0.37 -25.27
C HIS A 80 4.31 -0.26 -26.63
N GLY A 81 3.24 -0.61 -27.36
CA GLY A 81 3.33 -1.47 -28.54
C GLY A 81 3.86 -2.86 -28.17
N SER A 82 5.03 -3.24 -28.70
CA SER A 82 5.69 -4.52 -28.39
C SER A 82 6.57 -4.48 -27.13
N ASN A 83 6.86 -3.29 -26.59
CA ASN A 83 7.79 -3.13 -25.47
C ASN A 83 7.08 -3.31 -24.13
N ARG A 84 7.49 -4.32 -23.36
CA ARG A 84 7.05 -4.53 -21.98
C ARG A 84 8.00 -3.84 -21.01
N LEU A 85 7.47 -2.90 -20.24
CA LEU A 85 8.22 -2.17 -19.22
C LEU A 85 7.67 -2.54 -17.84
N PRO A 86 8.48 -3.17 -16.95
CA PRO A 86 8.03 -3.43 -15.59
C PRO A 86 7.74 -2.10 -14.86
N LEU A 87 6.68 -2.06 -14.06
CA LEU A 87 6.32 -0.91 -13.23
C LEU A 87 6.50 -1.25 -11.74
N LEU A 88 5.98 -2.42 -11.33
CA LEU A 88 6.17 -3.02 -10.00
C LEU A 88 6.61 -4.47 -10.22
N LYS A 89 7.78 -4.86 -9.69
CA LYS A 89 8.17 -6.28 -9.65
C LYS A 89 7.24 -7.07 -8.71
N PRO A 90 7.18 -8.41 -8.79
CA PRO A 90 6.40 -9.24 -7.86
C PRO A 90 6.67 -8.87 -6.40
N VAL A 91 5.61 -8.45 -5.70
CA VAL A 91 5.58 -8.17 -4.27
C VAL A 91 4.55 -9.08 -3.62
N SER A 92 4.94 -9.61 -2.47
CA SER A 92 4.06 -10.34 -1.56
C SER A 92 4.15 -9.73 -0.17
N PHE A 93 3.08 -9.86 0.61
CA PHE A 93 3.10 -9.51 2.02
C PHE A 93 2.29 -10.50 2.84
N ASN A 94 2.70 -10.66 4.10
CA ASN A 94 2.00 -11.44 5.10
C ASN A 94 1.56 -10.51 6.22
N CYS A 95 0.30 -10.62 6.63
CA CYS A 95 -0.30 -9.80 7.65
C CYS A 95 -0.90 -10.71 8.72
N THR A 96 -0.37 -10.68 9.94
CA THR A 96 -0.93 -11.40 11.09
C THR A 96 -1.66 -10.43 12.00
N MET A 97 -2.94 -10.70 12.25
CA MET A 97 -3.84 -9.89 13.05
C MET A 97 -4.28 -10.68 14.28
N GLY A 98 -4.20 -10.07 15.46
CA GLY A 98 -4.63 -10.67 16.70
C GLY A 98 -5.30 -9.67 17.63
N THR A 99 -5.99 -10.16 18.64
CA THR A 99 -6.63 -9.33 19.66
C THR A 99 -6.01 -9.56 21.03
N ALA A 100 -5.81 -8.48 21.80
CA ALA A 100 -5.37 -8.54 23.18
C ALA A 100 -6.44 -7.90 24.09
N PRO A 101 -7.38 -8.70 24.65
CA PRO A 101 -8.36 -8.20 25.61
C PRO A 101 -7.74 -7.98 26.99
N LYS A 102 -8.19 -6.94 27.69
CA LYS A 102 -7.86 -6.69 29.09
C LYS A 102 -9.13 -6.69 29.94
N MET A 103 -9.20 -7.62 30.89
CA MET A 103 -10.31 -7.71 31.83
C MET A 103 -10.06 -6.85 33.07
N SER A 104 -11.13 -6.30 33.63
CA SER A 104 -11.14 -5.66 34.96
C SER A 104 -11.26 -6.72 36.06
N ASP A 105 -11.02 -6.34 37.33
CA ASP A 105 -11.18 -7.23 38.50
C ASP A 105 -12.56 -7.89 38.60
N ARG A 106 -13.60 -7.28 38.01
CA ARG A 106 -14.97 -7.84 37.96
C ARG A 106 -15.20 -8.78 36.76
N GLN A 107 -14.15 -9.24 36.10
CA GLN A 107 -14.21 -10.05 34.86
C GLN A 107 -14.96 -9.38 33.70
N VAL A 108 -15.07 -8.05 33.73
CA VAL A 108 -15.68 -7.26 32.65
C VAL A 108 -14.58 -6.73 31.73
N LEU A 109 -14.78 -6.82 30.41
CA LEU A 109 -13.85 -6.30 29.42
C LEU A 109 -13.66 -4.79 29.61
N SER A 110 -12.42 -4.39 29.88
CA SER A 110 -12.05 -2.98 30.11
C SER A 110 -11.36 -2.36 28.89
N SER A 111 -10.61 -3.15 28.13
CA SER A 111 -9.90 -2.71 26.93
C SER A 111 -9.80 -3.86 25.93
N LEU A 112 -9.78 -3.53 24.64
CA LEU A 112 -9.52 -4.46 23.54
C LEU A 112 -8.51 -3.81 22.60
N ALA A 113 -7.38 -4.47 22.37
CA ALA A 113 -6.38 -4.01 21.42
C ALA A 113 -6.38 -4.90 20.16
N LEU A 114 -6.28 -4.28 18.99
CA LEU A 114 -6.00 -4.96 17.73
C LEU A 114 -4.51 -4.87 17.44
N CYS A 115 -3.82 -6.00 17.31
CA CYS A 115 -2.40 -6.07 16.98
C CYS A 115 -2.23 -6.58 15.55
N VAL A 116 -1.53 -5.82 14.71
CA VAL A 116 -1.28 -6.16 13.30
C VAL A 116 0.22 -6.17 13.04
N HIS A 117 0.75 -7.30 12.61
CA HIS A 117 2.09 -7.41 12.03
C HIS A 117 1.98 -7.55 10.53
N LEU A 118 2.69 -6.72 9.78
CA LEU A 118 2.76 -6.74 8.32
C LEU A 118 4.21 -6.89 7.89
N ASP A 119 4.53 -7.96 7.19
CA ASP A 119 5.86 -8.20 6.63
C ASP A 119 5.77 -8.21 5.11
N THR A 120 6.54 -7.35 4.45
CA THR A 120 6.49 -7.19 2.99
C THR A 120 7.83 -7.60 2.37
N THR A 121 7.76 -8.40 1.30
CA THR A 121 8.94 -8.73 0.49
C THR A 121 9.53 -7.48 -0.16
N PRO A 122 10.81 -7.48 -0.58
CA PRO A 122 11.43 -6.32 -1.20
C PRO A 122 10.59 -5.71 -2.34
N VAL A 123 10.35 -4.39 -2.26
CA VAL A 123 9.55 -3.65 -3.24
C VAL A 123 10.46 -3.04 -4.29
N SER A 124 10.22 -3.32 -5.57
CA SER A 124 10.98 -2.71 -6.67
C SER A 124 10.06 -2.05 -7.68
N ILE A 125 10.07 -0.72 -7.67
CA ILE A 125 9.31 0.13 -8.58
C ILE A 125 10.25 0.65 -9.65
N LYS A 126 9.79 0.58 -10.90
CA LYS A 126 10.53 1.05 -12.08
C LYS A 126 9.64 1.97 -12.87
N ILE A 127 10.10 3.16 -13.19
CA ILE A 127 9.29 4.14 -13.91
C ILE A 127 10.12 4.83 -14.99
N SER A 128 9.55 4.97 -16.18
CA SER A 128 10.10 5.73 -17.30
C SER A 128 9.20 6.90 -17.69
N GLY A 129 9.70 7.83 -18.49
CA GLY A 129 8.89 8.94 -19.02
C GLY A 129 7.59 8.48 -19.71
N ASP A 130 7.65 7.42 -20.51
CA ASP A 130 6.46 6.85 -21.17
C ASP A 130 5.44 6.31 -20.13
N GLN A 131 5.94 5.65 -19.08
CA GLN A 131 5.09 5.13 -18.00
C GLN A 131 4.43 6.25 -17.21
N VAL A 132 5.17 7.33 -16.91
CA VAL A 132 4.61 8.52 -16.25
C VAL A 132 3.48 9.11 -17.10
N SER A 133 3.73 9.32 -18.40
CA SER A 133 2.73 9.88 -19.31
C SER A 133 1.45 9.02 -19.34
N LEU A 134 1.59 7.70 -19.45
CA LEU A 134 0.46 6.78 -19.40
C LEU A 134 -0.31 6.86 -18.08
N ILE A 135 0.37 6.80 -16.94
CA ILE A 135 -0.24 6.82 -15.60
C ILE A 135 -0.98 8.14 -15.38
N VAL A 136 -0.38 9.27 -15.73
CA VAL A 136 -1.01 10.59 -15.60
C VAL A 136 -2.27 10.67 -16.45
N ASN A 137 -2.22 10.23 -17.71
CA ASN A 137 -3.39 10.21 -18.59
C ASN A 137 -4.52 9.33 -18.03
N LEU A 138 -4.19 8.15 -17.51
CA LEU A 138 -5.15 7.26 -16.86
C LEU A 138 -5.76 7.90 -15.60
N LEU A 139 -4.94 8.50 -14.74
CA LEU A 139 -5.41 9.14 -13.51
C LEU A 139 -6.34 10.32 -13.82
N VAL A 140 -5.99 11.17 -14.79
CA VAL A 140 -6.83 12.28 -15.24
C VAL A 140 -8.16 11.77 -15.80
N ALA A 141 -8.14 10.70 -16.61
CA ALA A 141 -9.36 10.08 -17.12
C ALA A 141 -10.23 9.51 -15.99
N GLN A 142 -9.64 8.82 -15.02
CA GLN A 142 -10.35 8.29 -13.85
C GLN A 142 -10.97 9.40 -13.01
N LEU A 143 -10.23 10.48 -12.74
CA LEU A 143 -10.74 11.64 -12.00
C LEU A 143 -11.92 12.30 -12.73
N ARG A 144 -11.88 12.40 -14.06
CA ARG A 144 -13.04 12.89 -14.84
C ARG A 144 -14.28 12.02 -14.67
N VAL A 145 -14.11 10.69 -14.70
CA VAL A 145 -15.22 9.75 -14.47
C VAL A 145 -15.75 9.86 -13.04
N LEU A 146 -14.86 9.92 -12.05
CA LEU A 146 -15.25 10.07 -10.64
C LEU A 146 -16.00 11.37 -10.38
N ASN A 147 -15.61 12.48 -10.99
CA ASN A 147 -16.32 13.76 -10.86
C ASN A 147 -17.73 13.74 -11.47
N VAL A 148 -17.98 12.87 -12.45
CA VAL A 148 -19.34 12.67 -13.00
C VAL A 148 -20.17 11.75 -12.08
N LEU A 149 -19.56 10.70 -11.54
CA LEU A 149 -20.24 9.73 -10.67
C LEU A 149 -20.50 10.27 -9.26
N ILE A 150 -19.66 11.20 -8.81
CA ILE A 150 -19.80 11.92 -7.54
C ILE A 150 -19.93 13.39 -7.90
N PRO A 151 -21.13 13.85 -8.30
CA PRO A 151 -21.36 15.28 -8.42
C PRO A 151 -21.09 15.88 -7.05
N THR A 152 -20.11 16.77 -6.96
CA THR A 152 -20.01 17.64 -5.79
C THR A 152 -21.32 18.40 -5.75
N ALA A 153 -22.11 18.18 -4.69
CA ALA A 153 -23.33 18.94 -4.47
C ALA A 153 -22.97 20.43 -4.57
N ASP A 154 -23.68 21.14 -5.44
CA ASP A 154 -23.40 22.52 -5.84
C ASP A 154 -23.03 23.41 -4.65
N ALA A 155 -21.73 23.70 -4.50
CA ALA A 155 -21.28 24.86 -3.77
C ALA A 155 -21.22 26.01 -4.78
N THR A 156 -22.34 26.71 -4.94
CA THR A 156 -22.35 28.05 -5.54
C THR A 156 -21.40 28.95 -4.75
N SER A 157 -20.23 29.26 -5.30
CA SER A 157 -19.65 30.61 -5.23
C SER A 157 -18.48 30.77 -6.20
N ASN A 158 -18.62 31.82 -7.02
CA ASN A 158 -17.70 32.53 -7.89
C ASN A 158 -16.23 32.08 -7.98
N ALA A 159 -15.80 32.03 -9.24
CA ALA A 159 -14.42 31.93 -9.69
C ALA A 159 -13.47 32.89 -8.94
N ASP A 160 -12.33 32.35 -8.51
CA ASP A 160 -11.03 32.89 -8.86
C ASP A 160 -9.93 31.82 -8.73
N SER A 161 -8.93 31.97 -9.58
CA SER A 161 -7.90 31.03 -9.97
C SER A 161 -6.94 30.55 -8.89
N SER A 162 -6.37 29.37 -9.14
CA SER A 162 -5.04 28.90 -8.72
C SER A 162 -4.77 28.73 -7.22
N SER A 163 -4.99 27.53 -6.72
CA SER A 163 -3.95 26.75 -6.01
C SER A 163 -4.53 25.38 -5.62
N LEU A 164 -3.90 24.33 -6.14
CA LEU A 164 -3.86 22.99 -5.53
C LEU A 164 -3.50 23.07 -4.04
N LYS A 165 -4.51 23.25 -3.18
CA LYS A 165 -4.40 23.14 -1.72
C LYS A 165 -4.16 21.67 -1.37
N LEU A 166 -2.88 21.30 -1.38
CA LEU A 166 -2.34 20.18 -0.62
C LEU A 166 -2.72 20.40 0.85
N LEU A 167 -3.37 19.39 1.44
CA LEU A 167 -3.93 19.33 2.79
C LEU A 167 -3.12 20.14 3.82
N SER A 168 -3.63 21.32 4.16
CA SER A 168 -3.27 22.05 5.37
C SER A 168 -4.53 22.35 6.16
N SER A 169 -4.49 21.86 7.39
CA SER A 169 -5.16 22.29 8.62
C SER A 169 -6.68 22.36 8.70
N ASP A 170 -7.14 21.74 9.79
CA ASP A 170 -8.08 22.31 10.75
C ASP A 170 -9.43 22.74 10.19
N GLU A 171 -10.37 21.81 10.27
CA GLU A 171 -11.63 22.04 10.96
C GLU A 171 -12.16 20.66 11.40
N SER A 172 -12.49 20.60 12.69
CA SER A 172 -13.14 19.50 13.37
C SER A 172 -14.41 19.07 12.63
N SER A 173 -14.29 18.08 11.76
CA SER A 173 -15.47 17.35 11.29
C SER A 173 -15.92 16.43 12.41
N ASN A 174 -17.07 16.78 13.00
CA ASN A 174 -17.76 15.99 14.00
C ASN A 174 -17.83 14.53 13.55
N PHE A 175 -16.96 13.70 14.10
CA PHE A 175 -17.07 12.25 14.08
C PHE A 175 -18.44 11.93 14.63
N SER A 176 -19.29 11.37 13.77
CA SER A 176 -20.63 10.89 14.03
C SER A 176 -20.84 10.55 15.51
N GLN A 177 -21.51 11.47 16.22
CA GLN A 177 -22.14 11.14 17.48
C GLN A 177 -23.14 10.03 17.17
N SER A 178 -22.75 8.79 17.44
CA SER A 178 -23.72 7.73 17.67
C SER A 178 -24.66 8.24 18.75
N THR A 179 -25.92 8.42 18.39
CA THR A 179 -26.99 8.78 19.32
C THR A 179 -27.02 7.76 20.45
N ASP A 180 -26.56 8.18 21.63
CA ASP A 180 -26.78 7.46 22.88
C ASP A 180 -28.29 7.47 23.18
N ILE A 181 -28.98 6.39 22.84
CA ILE A 181 -30.29 6.09 23.41
C ILE A 181 -30.04 5.69 24.86
N ALA A 182 -30.14 6.66 25.76
CA ALA A 182 -30.18 6.44 27.19
C ALA A 182 -31.44 5.63 27.55
N ARG A 183 -31.28 4.31 27.64
CA ARG A 183 -32.20 3.40 28.33
C ARG A 183 -31.43 2.70 29.44
N SER A 184 -31.73 3.11 30.68
CA SER A 184 -31.50 2.45 31.97
C SER A 184 -30.60 1.19 31.96
N GLY A 185 -29.34 1.35 32.36
CA GLY A 185 -28.33 0.27 32.50
C GLY A 185 -27.01 0.68 31.85
N GLY A 186 -26.14 1.40 32.57
CA GLY A 186 -24.98 2.09 31.99
C GLY A 186 -24.03 1.18 31.19
N PRO A 187 -23.62 1.57 29.96
CA PRO A 187 -22.77 0.74 29.12
C PRO A 187 -21.33 0.73 29.66
N VAL A 188 -20.77 -0.46 29.80
CA VAL A 188 -19.33 -0.66 30.02
C VAL A 188 -18.59 -0.05 28.83
N LYS A 189 -17.90 1.07 29.05
CA LYS A 189 -17.12 1.74 28.01
C LYS A 189 -15.79 1.03 27.80
N VAL A 190 -15.77 0.03 26.91
CA VAL A 190 -14.55 -0.68 26.52
C VAL A 190 -13.60 0.28 25.78
N LYS A 191 -12.33 0.35 26.21
CA LYS A 191 -11.29 1.10 25.50
C LYS A 191 -10.80 0.31 24.28
N LEU A 192 -10.99 0.82 23.07
CA LEU A 192 -10.41 0.22 21.85
C LEU A 192 -9.05 0.86 21.54
N THR A 193 -8.04 0.04 21.25
CA THR A 193 -6.73 0.49 20.78
C THR A 193 -6.28 -0.35 19.58
N GLY A 194 -5.36 0.19 18.78
CA GLY A 194 -4.81 -0.47 17.61
C GLY A 194 -3.30 -0.30 17.55
N TRP A 195 -2.59 -1.38 17.28
CA TRP A 195 -1.14 -1.36 17.09
C TRP A 195 -0.82 -2.06 15.77
N LEU A 196 -0.08 -1.38 14.90
CA LEU A 196 0.40 -1.89 13.63
C LEU A 196 1.92 -1.80 13.60
N GLN A 197 2.58 -2.87 13.19
CA GLN A 197 3.98 -2.87 12.82
C GLN A 197 4.13 -3.38 11.40
N TRP A 198 4.79 -2.59 10.56
CA TRP A 198 5.15 -2.94 9.19
C TRP A 198 6.66 -3.03 9.05
N THR A 199 7.14 -4.16 8.55
CA THR A 199 8.56 -4.39 8.23
C THR A 199 8.74 -4.57 6.73
N LEU A 200 9.82 -3.97 6.21
CA LEU A 200 10.17 -4.02 4.80
C LEU A 200 11.68 -3.99 4.66
N ALA A 201 12.25 -5.12 4.22
CA ALA A 201 13.70 -5.29 4.11
C ALA A 201 14.34 -4.30 3.13
N ARG A 202 13.68 -4.03 1.99
CA ARG A 202 14.22 -3.14 0.96
C ARG A 202 13.16 -2.57 0.04
N THR A 203 13.29 -1.29 -0.28
CA THR A 203 12.53 -0.62 -1.34
C THR A 203 13.47 0.04 -2.32
N THR A 204 13.33 -0.32 -3.59
CA THR A 204 14.09 0.29 -4.67
C THR A 204 13.16 0.98 -5.66
N LEU A 205 13.33 2.29 -5.83
CA LEU A 205 12.69 3.09 -6.87
C LEU A 205 13.72 3.43 -7.94
N SER A 206 13.52 2.93 -9.17
CA SER A 206 14.36 3.25 -10.33
C SER A 206 13.60 4.10 -11.34
N MET A 207 14.09 5.31 -11.58
CA MET A 207 13.61 6.21 -12.61
C MET A 207 14.53 6.14 -13.82
N TYR A 208 13.96 5.96 -15.01
CA TYR A 208 14.69 5.81 -16.27
C TYR A 208 14.38 6.98 -17.19
N ASN A 209 15.42 7.65 -17.66
CA ASN A 209 15.32 8.63 -18.74
C ASN A 209 15.91 8.02 -20.02
N ARG A 210 15.10 8.02 -21.08
CA ARG A 210 15.51 7.53 -22.40
C ARG A 210 16.26 8.62 -23.16
N PRO A 211 17.11 8.25 -24.13
CA PRO A 211 17.91 9.23 -24.82
C PRO A 211 17.01 10.11 -25.68
N SER A 212 17.23 11.42 -25.60
CA SER A 212 16.57 12.44 -26.41
C SER A 212 17.57 12.96 -27.44
N ARG A 213 17.10 13.74 -28.42
CA ARG A 213 17.95 14.42 -29.42
C ARG A 213 19.09 15.23 -28.80
N THR A 214 18.95 15.64 -27.54
CA THR A 214 19.91 16.45 -26.78
C THR A 214 20.89 15.65 -25.92
N SER A 215 20.64 14.36 -25.66
CA SER A 215 21.52 13.52 -24.84
C SER A 215 21.47 12.06 -25.31
N PRO A 216 22.52 11.53 -25.96
CA PRO A 216 22.53 10.17 -26.49
C PRO A 216 22.57 9.09 -25.41
N ASN A 217 22.88 9.46 -24.16
CA ASN A 217 23.02 8.53 -23.06
C ASN A 217 21.68 8.27 -22.36
N GLU A 218 21.44 7.01 -22.01
CA GLU A 218 20.39 6.62 -21.08
C GLU A 218 20.84 6.91 -19.64
N LEU A 219 19.94 7.52 -18.87
CA LEU A 219 20.17 7.83 -17.47
C LEU A 219 19.22 7.03 -16.60
N LYS A 220 19.71 6.54 -15.47
CA LYS A 220 18.90 5.86 -14.45
C LYS A 220 19.24 6.44 -13.09
N LEU A 221 18.22 6.93 -12.39
CA LEU A 221 18.33 7.34 -10.99
C LEU A 221 17.67 6.27 -10.13
N THR A 222 18.37 5.78 -9.10
CA THR A 222 17.89 4.73 -8.21
C THR A 222 17.91 5.25 -6.78
N LEU A 223 16.73 5.33 -6.15
CA LEU A 223 16.59 5.44 -4.70
C LEU A 223 16.48 4.02 -4.14
N ASP A 224 17.30 3.71 -3.15
CA ASP A 224 17.32 2.42 -2.48
C ASP A 224 17.28 2.64 -0.98
N VAL A 225 16.28 2.05 -0.34
CA VAL A 225 15.99 2.20 1.09
C VAL A 225 15.99 0.82 1.71
N GLU A 226 16.80 0.59 2.73
CA GLU A 226 16.95 -0.71 3.40
C GLU A 226 16.52 -0.63 4.87
N ASP A 227 16.03 -1.76 5.37
CA ASP A 227 15.55 -1.98 6.74
C ASP A 227 14.56 -0.92 7.22
N VAL A 228 13.38 -0.90 6.59
CA VAL A 228 12.28 0.00 6.94
C VAL A 228 11.39 -0.66 7.98
N ILE A 229 11.15 0.05 9.08
CA ILE A 229 10.20 -0.34 10.12
C ILE A 229 9.26 0.84 10.39
N LEU A 230 7.96 0.62 10.22
CA LEU A 230 6.90 1.55 10.61
C LEU A 230 6.12 0.93 11.76
N SER A 231 5.95 1.66 12.86
CA SER A 231 5.04 1.28 13.93
C SER A 231 4.04 2.39 14.18
N LEU A 232 2.76 2.03 14.22
CA LEU A 232 1.63 2.90 14.51
C LEU A 232 0.95 2.38 15.77
N ASP A 233 0.84 3.22 16.78
CA ASP A 233 0.04 2.99 17.97
C ASP A 233 -1.11 4.01 17.98
N ALA A 234 -2.34 3.51 17.97
CA ALA A 234 -3.56 4.28 17.86
C ALA A 234 -4.43 4.03 19.09
N GLU A 235 -4.61 5.08 19.89
CA GLU A 235 -5.52 5.09 21.01
C GLU A 235 -6.52 6.24 20.86
N ARG A 236 -7.60 6.19 21.66
CA ARG A 236 -8.62 7.25 21.67
C ARG A 236 -8.06 8.64 22.01
N VAL A 237 -6.94 8.72 22.74
CA VAL A 237 -6.38 9.97 23.26
C VAL A 237 -5.04 10.36 22.62
N TYR A 238 -4.39 9.46 21.89
CA TYR A 238 -3.16 9.76 21.16
C TYR A 238 -2.95 8.82 19.97
N HIS A 239 -2.17 9.29 19.01
CA HIS A 239 -1.64 8.49 17.92
C HIS A 239 -0.13 8.67 17.87
N LYS A 240 0.61 7.57 17.81
CA LYS A 240 2.08 7.58 17.79
C LYS A 240 2.56 6.85 16.55
N VAL A 241 3.35 7.54 15.73
CA VAL A 241 4.01 6.97 14.56
C VAL A 241 5.50 6.92 14.83
N LYS A 242 6.10 5.76 14.63
CA LYS A 242 7.55 5.57 14.61
C LYS A 242 7.93 5.07 13.22
N PHE A 243 8.86 5.74 12.58
CA PHE A 243 9.38 5.35 11.27
C PHE A 243 10.90 5.29 11.37
N LYS A 244 11.46 4.11 11.11
CA LYS A 244 12.90 3.83 11.13
C LYS A 244 13.34 3.34 9.76
N VAL A 245 14.52 3.79 9.36
CA VAL A 245 15.18 3.41 8.10
C VAL A 245 16.66 3.28 8.43
N ALA A 246 17.28 2.13 8.17
CA ALA A 246 18.71 1.97 8.44
C ALA A 246 19.55 2.70 7.38
N THR A 247 19.23 2.49 6.10
CA THR A 247 20.00 3.09 5.02
C THR A 247 19.08 3.64 3.93
N ALA A 248 19.45 4.79 3.38
CA ALA A 248 18.82 5.34 2.20
C ALA A 248 19.91 5.87 1.28
N SER A 249 19.93 5.43 0.03
CA SER A 249 20.93 5.86 -0.95
C SER A 249 20.29 6.22 -2.28
N VAL A 250 20.80 7.29 -2.88
CA VAL A 250 20.43 7.75 -4.21
C VAL A 250 21.65 7.62 -5.09
N CYS A 251 21.53 6.80 -6.13
CA CYS A 251 22.60 6.54 -7.08
C CYS A 251 22.15 6.83 -8.52
N HIS A 252 22.97 7.53 -9.30
CA HIS A 252 22.78 7.69 -10.74
C HIS A 252 23.69 6.77 -11.55
N TYR A 253 23.13 6.27 -12.64
CA TYR A 253 23.79 5.37 -13.58
C TYR A 253 23.62 5.92 -14.99
N ILE A 254 24.61 5.65 -15.82
CA ILE A 254 24.67 6.10 -17.21
C ILE A 254 24.91 4.86 -18.08
N ARG A 255 24.24 4.83 -19.23
CA ARG A 255 24.42 3.78 -20.23
C ARG A 255 24.40 4.38 -21.63
N THR A 256 25.41 4.09 -22.43
CA THR A 256 25.56 4.66 -23.79
C THR A 256 24.73 3.91 -24.84
N SER A 257 24.47 2.62 -24.61
CA SER A 257 23.66 1.80 -25.51
C SER A 257 22.91 0.71 -24.75
N ALA A 258 21.73 0.31 -25.23
CA ALA A 258 20.91 -0.73 -24.59
C ALA A 258 21.61 -2.09 -24.45
N LYS A 259 22.67 -2.34 -25.24
CA LYS A 259 23.51 -3.55 -25.18
C LYS A 259 24.58 -3.51 -24.09
N GLU A 260 24.89 -2.33 -23.56
CA GLU A 260 25.90 -2.16 -22.52
C GLU A 260 25.29 -2.30 -21.13
N GLU A 261 26.12 -2.59 -20.13
CA GLU A 261 25.72 -2.60 -18.73
C GLU A 261 25.59 -1.18 -18.17
N TRP A 262 24.76 -1.03 -17.14
CA TRP A 262 24.62 0.24 -16.42
C TRP A 262 25.91 0.55 -15.66
N LYS A 263 26.59 1.63 -16.02
CA LYS A 263 27.77 2.11 -15.33
C LYS A 263 27.38 3.17 -14.31
N LYS A 264 28.06 3.18 -13.17
CA LYS A 264 27.98 4.29 -12.22
C LYS A 264 28.43 5.57 -12.93
N GLY A 265 27.68 6.66 -12.75
CA GLY A 265 28.11 7.94 -13.30
C GLY A 265 29.30 8.52 -12.52
N GLU A 266 29.57 9.81 -12.73
CA GLU A 266 30.60 10.54 -11.99
C GLU A 266 30.43 10.40 -10.48
N PHE A 267 31.53 10.51 -9.73
CA PHE A 267 31.55 10.33 -8.26
C PHE A 267 30.99 8.96 -7.80
N GLN A 268 31.31 7.88 -8.54
CA GLN A 268 30.79 6.53 -8.29
C GLN A 268 29.25 6.44 -8.37
N GLY A 269 28.63 7.38 -9.10
CA GLY A 269 27.19 7.47 -9.23
C GLY A 269 26.50 7.90 -7.93
N LEU A 270 27.22 8.30 -6.88
CA LEU A 270 26.60 8.61 -5.60
C LEU A 270 26.06 10.05 -5.61
N VAL A 271 24.75 10.20 -5.38
CA VAL A 271 24.10 11.51 -5.26
C VAL A 271 23.88 11.86 -3.80
N MET A 272 23.33 10.91 -3.03
CA MET A 272 23.03 11.10 -1.61
C MET A 272 23.10 9.74 -0.90
N ARG A 273 23.53 9.74 0.37
CA ARG A 273 23.40 8.58 1.25
C ARG A 273 23.14 9.04 2.68
N GLY A 274 22.08 8.52 3.27
CA GLY A 274 21.80 8.56 4.70
C GLY A 274 22.05 7.18 5.29
N TYR A 275 22.66 7.13 6.47
CA TYR A 275 22.89 5.92 7.23
C TYR A 275 22.64 6.21 8.70
N ASP A 276 21.80 5.41 9.33
CA ASP A 276 21.54 5.46 10.77
C ASP A 276 22.17 4.22 11.43
N PRO A 277 23.37 4.35 12.04
CA PRO A 277 24.05 3.25 12.72
C PRO A 277 23.32 2.77 13.99
N ASP A 278 22.50 3.62 14.61
CA ASP A 278 21.91 3.36 15.93
C ASP A 278 20.51 2.72 15.83
N GLY A 279 20.03 2.41 14.62
CA GLY A 279 18.70 1.84 14.38
C GLY A 279 18.43 0.48 15.04
N PHE A 280 19.50 -0.26 15.40
CA PHE A 280 19.47 -1.62 15.97
C PHE A 280 19.74 -1.71 17.48
N THR A 281 20.01 -0.60 18.16
CA THR A 281 20.15 -0.59 19.63
C THR A 281 18.80 -0.30 20.29
N MET A 282 17.99 -1.36 20.47
CA MET A 282 16.97 -1.45 21.52
C MET A 282 17.00 -2.83 22.16
#